data_AF-A0A560JJN0-F1
#
_entry.id   AF-A0A560JJN0-F1
#
_cell.length_a   1.000
_cell.length_b   1.000
_cell.length_c   1.000
_cell.angle_alpha   90.00
_cell.angle_beta   90.00
_cell.angle_gamma   90.00
#
_symmetry.space_group_name_H-M   'P 1'
#
loop_
_entity.id
_entity.type
_entity.pdbx_description
1 polymer ?
#
loop_
_entity_poly.entity_id
_entity_poly.type
_entity_poly.pdbx_seq_one_letter_code
_entity_poly.pdbx_strand_id
1 'polypeptide(L)'
;MIATQATTIGATARLPAGPDVDGPHAGIEFYRLLTGCEPAEADISADDDFDRHVLASILAAAVMDGGSIAERAGLSEQEFNNLLAFYFPSATVRAFAWVPKATSGIDDETVMVRDLLLAQRSTVGEVGRWLAAMVARRAMEPNHLWEDLGLRERAELSRLLMRHFAPLAARNTRNMRWKRFFYRMLCEDDGFVMCTTPVCTQCNDFDLCFGEEGGESRMAERRREFLRGGGDHADAGGKSV
;
A
#
# COMPACT_ATOMS: atom_id res chain seq x y z
N MET A 1 18.87 14.10 63.30
CA MET A 1 17.93 13.37 62.42
C MET A 1 17.60 14.31 61.27
N ILE A 2 18.24 14.15 60.11
CA ILE A 2 18.19 15.10 58.99
C ILE A 2 17.61 14.39 57.77
N ALA A 3 16.79 15.13 57.05
CA ALA A 3 15.77 14.73 56.09
C ALA A 3 16.30 14.11 54.77
N THR A 4 15.39 13.31 54.20
CA THR A 4 15.34 12.68 52.88
C THR A 4 15.70 13.64 51.74
N GLN A 5 16.55 13.20 50.81
CA GLN A 5 16.67 13.81 49.48
C GLN A 5 16.24 12.81 48.42
N ALA A 6 15.12 13.11 47.77
CA ALA A 6 14.69 12.48 46.53
C ALA A 6 15.40 13.19 45.38
N THR A 7 16.17 12.44 44.58
CA THR A 7 16.81 12.97 43.38
C THR A 7 15.85 12.86 42.20
N THR A 8 15.28 13.99 41.82
CA THR A 8 14.52 14.18 40.58
C THR A 8 15.49 14.21 39.41
N ILE A 9 15.52 13.16 38.59
CA ILE A 9 16.22 13.19 37.30
C ILE A 9 15.23 13.73 36.26
N GLY A 10 15.33 15.04 36.02
CA GLY A 10 14.76 15.68 34.84
C GLY A 10 15.67 15.44 33.65
N ALA A 11 15.19 14.70 32.66
CA ALA A 11 15.74 14.71 31.31
C ALA A 11 14.58 14.50 30.33
N THR A 12 13.91 15.62 30.02
CA THR A 12 12.99 15.74 28.88
C THR A 12 13.79 15.52 27.60
N ALA A 13 13.93 14.26 27.18
CA ALA A 13 14.27 13.95 25.80
C ALA A 13 13.09 14.42 24.94
N ARG A 14 13.29 15.50 24.20
CA ARG A 14 12.32 16.01 23.24
C ARG A 14 12.21 14.98 22.14
N LEU A 15 11.08 14.26 22.08
CA LEU A 15 10.75 13.39 20.96
C LEU A 15 10.87 14.19 19.66
N PRO A 16 11.48 13.63 18.59
CA PRO A 16 11.36 14.24 17.27
C PRO A 16 9.87 14.42 16.97
N ALA A 17 9.50 15.61 16.47
CA ALA A 17 8.15 15.84 15.98
C ALA A 17 7.82 14.72 14.99
N GLY A 18 6.66 14.08 15.16
CA GLY A 18 6.18 13.10 14.20
C GLY A 18 6.15 13.73 12.80
N PRO A 19 6.32 12.94 11.72
CA PRO A 19 6.17 13.47 10.37
C PRO A 19 4.83 14.20 10.27
N ASP A 20 4.82 15.37 9.64
CA ASP A 20 3.58 16.08 9.32
C ASP A 20 2.75 15.16 8.42
N VAL A 21 1.80 14.43 9.03
CA VAL A 21 0.98 13.41 8.34
C VAL A 21 0.08 14.05 7.26
N ASP A 22 -0.05 15.39 7.30
CA ASP A 22 -0.78 16.20 6.33
C ASP A 22 0.13 16.76 5.19
N GLY A 23 1.42 16.46 5.19
CA GLY A 23 2.36 16.91 4.17
C GLY A 23 2.28 16.10 2.86
N PRO A 24 2.59 16.69 1.69
CA PRO A 24 2.58 16.01 0.38
C PRO A 24 3.55 14.81 0.27
N HIS A 25 4.39 14.58 1.30
CA HIS A 25 5.39 13.50 1.39
C HIS A 25 5.10 12.46 2.47
N ALA A 26 3.97 12.56 3.17
CA ALA A 26 3.66 11.68 4.30
C ALA A 26 3.81 10.18 3.95
N GLY A 27 3.47 9.77 2.72
CA GLY A 27 3.69 8.40 2.24
C GLY A 27 5.16 8.00 2.13
N ILE A 28 6.01 8.83 1.50
CA ILE A 28 7.44 8.53 1.33
C ILE A 28 8.15 8.54 2.69
N GLU A 29 7.83 9.50 3.54
CA GLU A 29 8.37 9.58 4.90
C GLU A 29 7.96 8.37 5.74
N PHE A 30 6.70 7.93 5.62
CA PHE A 30 6.23 6.74 6.30
C PHE A 30 6.89 5.46 5.77
N TYR A 31 7.04 5.33 4.45
CA TYR A 31 7.79 4.22 3.85
C TYR A 31 9.24 4.18 4.38
N ARG A 32 9.92 5.34 4.40
CA ARG A 32 11.30 5.46 4.91
C ARG A 32 11.37 5.15 6.40
N LEU A 33 10.37 5.55 7.18
CA LEU A 33 10.28 5.21 8.60
C LEU A 33 10.16 3.69 8.82
N LEU A 34 9.41 2.99 7.96
CA LEU A 34 9.24 1.54 8.06
C LEU A 34 10.48 0.77 7.57
N THR A 35 11.10 1.21 6.47
CA THR A 35 12.10 0.41 5.75
C THR A 35 13.53 0.92 5.90
N GLY A 36 13.72 2.17 6.30
CA GLY A 36 15.02 2.84 6.37
C GLY A 36 15.55 3.36 5.03
N CYS A 37 14.84 3.17 3.91
CA CYS A 37 15.28 3.58 2.58
C CYS A 37 14.13 4.23 1.77
N GLU A 38 14.46 4.80 0.62
CA GLU A 38 13.46 5.29 -0.33
C GLU A 38 12.74 4.12 -1.05
N PRO A 39 11.45 4.25 -1.41
CA PRO A 39 10.74 3.22 -2.18
C PRO A 39 11.46 2.84 -3.48
N ALA A 40 12.04 3.82 -4.16
CA ALA A 40 12.77 3.61 -5.42
C ALA A 40 14.06 2.78 -5.24
N GLU A 41 14.68 2.87 -4.06
CA GLU A 41 15.98 2.27 -3.75
C GLU A 41 15.86 0.93 -3.01
N ALA A 42 14.63 0.52 -2.68
CA ALA A 42 14.40 -0.72 -1.95
C ALA A 42 14.91 -1.93 -2.75
N ASP A 43 15.81 -2.69 -2.12
CA ASP A 43 16.19 -4.01 -2.60
C ASP A 43 14.99 -4.94 -2.43
N ILE A 44 14.55 -5.52 -3.54
CA ILE A 44 13.44 -6.48 -3.57
C ILE A 44 13.90 -7.83 -4.07
N SER A 45 15.21 -8.10 -4.17
CA SER A 45 15.72 -9.34 -4.74
C SER A 45 15.28 -10.56 -3.92
N ALA A 46 15.43 -10.50 -2.60
CA ALA A 46 14.95 -11.53 -1.69
C ALA A 46 13.44 -11.42 -1.48
N ASP A 47 12.83 -12.57 -1.22
CA ASP A 47 11.39 -12.66 -1.04
C ASP A 47 10.87 -11.98 0.24
N ASP A 48 11.61 -12.07 1.34
CA ASP A 48 11.24 -11.40 2.58
C ASP A 48 11.38 -9.87 2.47
N ASP A 49 12.39 -9.39 1.73
CA ASP A 49 12.59 -7.96 1.46
C ASP A 49 11.51 -7.42 0.52
N PHE A 50 11.10 -8.23 -0.48
CA PHE A 50 9.99 -7.89 -1.34
C PHE A 50 8.66 -7.82 -0.58
N ASP A 51 8.36 -8.79 0.30
CA ASP A 51 7.15 -8.77 1.13
C ASP A 51 7.16 -7.52 2.03
N ARG A 52 8.30 -7.21 2.65
CA ARG A 52 8.49 -5.98 3.44
C ARG A 52 8.25 -4.72 2.60
N HIS A 53 8.78 -4.66 1.39
CA HIS A 53 8.58 -3.54 0.46
C HIS A 53 7.08 -3.37 0.12
N VAL A 54 6.41 -4.44 -0.30
CA VAL A 54 4.98 -4.40 -0.68
C VAL A 54 4.13 -3.92 0.51
N LEU A 55 4.34 -4.48 1.70
CA LEU A 55 3.60 -4.07 2.88
C LEU A 55 3.82 -2.58 3.19
N ALA A 56 5.07 -2.11 3.16
CA ALA A 56 5.39 -0.71 3.40
C ALA A 56 4.78 0.23 2.33
N SER A 57 4.80 -0.16 1.06
CA SER A 57 4.23 0.60 -0.06
C SER A 57 2.72 0.80 0.09
N ILE A 58 2.00 -0.26 0.47
CA ILE A 58 0.54 -0.17 0.66
C ILE A 58 0.20 0.69 1.88
N LEU A 59 0.94 0.55 2.97
CA LEU A 59 0.72 1.38 4.17
C LEU A 59 1.06 2.86 3.90
N ALA A 60 2.10 3.14 3.13
CA ALA A 60 2.41 4.49 2.67
C ALA A 60 1.30 5.06 1.78
N ALA A 61 0.73 4.25 0.88
CA ALA A 61 -0.43 4.65 0.08
C ALA A 61 -1.66 4.95 0.95
N ALA A 62 -1.91 4.13 1.97
CA ALA A 62 -2.99 4.34 2.94
C ALA A 62 -2.83 5.63 3.75
N VAL A 63 -1.60 5.99 4.16
CA VAL A 63 -1.31 7.29 4.81
C VAL A 63 -1.70 8.46 3.92
N MET A 64 -1.37 8.39 2.62
CA MET A 64 -1.68 9.47 1.66
C MET A 64 -3.19 9.70 1.45
N ASP A 65 -4.04 8.72 1.77
CA ASP A 65 -5.49 8.83 1.63
C ASP A 65 -6.17 9.46 2.86
N GLY A 66 -5.40 9.69 3.92
CA GLY A 66 -5.86 10.25 5.19
C GLY A 66 -6.83 9.35 5.97
N GLY A 67 -7.01 9.67 7.25
CA GLY A 67 -7.84 8.87 8.16
C GLY A 67 -7.08 7.69 8.80
N SER A 68 -7.79 6.63 9.17
CA SER A 68 -7.16 5.45 9.77
C SER A 68 -6.36 4.67 8.73
N ILE A 69 -5.05 4.52 8.96
CA ILE A 69 -4.16 3.75 8.09
C ILE A 69 -4.63 2.29 7.99
N ALA A 70 -5.08 1.71 9.10
CA ALA A 70 -5.57 0.34 9.14
C ALA A 70 -6.79 0.18 8.23
N GLU A 71 -7.78 1.07 8.34
CA GLU A 71 -8.97 1.08 7.50
C GLU A 71 -8.63 1.29 6.01
N ARG A 72 -7.77 2.25 5.70
CA ARG A 72 -7.32 2.55 4.34
C ARG A 72 -6.47 1.43 3.71
N ALA A 73 -5.79 0.65 4.54
CA ALA A 73 -5.07 -0.55 4.16
C ALA A 73 -5.96 -1.80 4.17
N GLY A 74 -7.23 -1.73 4.58
CA GLY A 74 -8.13 -2.89 4.62
C GLY A 74 -7.87 -3.86 5.78
N LEU A 75 -7.19 -3.42 6.83
CA LEU A 75 -6.84 -4.22 8.00
C LEU A 75 -7.69 -3.80 9.20
N SER A 76 -7.95 -4.75 10.12
CA SER A 76 -8.34 -4.38 11.48
C SER A 76 -7.16 -3.74 12.21
N GLU A 77 -7.46 -2.97 13.26
CA GLU A 77 -6.43 -2.38 14.13
C GLU A 77 -5.51 -3.45 14.73
N GLN A 78 -6.06 -4.63 15.06
CA GLN A 78 -5.25 -5.72 15.60
C GLN A 78 -4.31 -6.33 14.55
N GLU A 79 -4.79 -6.55 13.33
CA GLU A 79 -3.95 -7.06 12.23
C GLU A 79 -2.86 -6.05 11.86
N PHE A 80 -3.19 -4.76 11.79
CA PHE A 80 -2.23 -3.71 11.53
C PHE A 80 -1.11 -3.68 12.60
N ASN A 81 -1.48 -3.74 13.88
CA ASN A 81 -0.49 -3.78 14.97
C ASN A 81 0.40 -5.05 14.92
N ASN A 82 -0.20 -6.21 14.61
CA ASN A 82 0.55 -7.46 14.47
C ASN A 82 1.53 -7.41 13.29
N LEU A 83 1.10 -6.84 12.16
CA LEU A 83 1.92 -6.64 10.97
C LEU A 83 3.11 -5.73 11.29
N LEU A 84 2.88 -4.59 11.95
CA LEU A 84 3.97 -3.70 12.38
C LEU A 84 4.95 -4.40 13.32
N ALA A 85 4.45 -5.15 14.30
CA ALA A 85 5.31 -5.86 15.25
C ALA A 85 6.17 -6.93 14.57
N PHE A 86 5.65 -7.58 13.52
CA PHE A 86 6.34 -8.66 12.81
C PHE A 86 7.33 -8.14 11.76
N TYR A 87 6.89 -7.24 10.86
CA TYR A 87 7.69 -6.77 9.74
C TYR A 87 8.49 -5.50 10.05
N PHE A 88 8.05 -4.68 11.01
CA PHE A 88 8.64 -3.37 11.27
C PHE A 88 8.99 -3.15 12.76
N PRO A 89 9.66 -4.11 13.45
CA PRO A 89 9.86 -4.06 14.90
C PRO A 89 10.73 -2.89 15.37
N SER A 90 11.66 -2.43 14.52
CA SER A 90 12.59 -1.33 14.81
C SER A 90 12.03 0.04 14.47
N ALA A 91 10.93 0.10 13.72
CA ALA A 91 10.33 1.36 13.38
C ALA A 91 9.75 1.97 14.67
N THR A 92 10.10 3.22 14.99
CA THR A 92 9.56 3.98 16.14
C THR A 92 8.07 4.32 15.94
N VAL A 93 7.31 3.40 15.34
CA VAL A 93 5.91 3.54 14.92
C VAL A 93 4.98 3.29 16.10
N ARG A 94 5.49 2.77 17.24
CA ARG A 94 4.71 2.63 18.48
C ARG A 94 4.19 3.95 19.07
N ALA A 95 4.53 5.10 18.49
CA ALA A 95 4.12 6.42 18.97
C ALA A 95 3.28 7.23 17.96
N PHE A 96 2.63 6.61 16.96
CA PHE A 96 1.48 7.26 16.33
C PHE A 96 0.27 7.06 17.23
N ALA A 97 0.00 8.07 18.06
CA ALA A 97 -1.19 8.11 18.91
C ALA A 97 -2.44 8.12 18.02
N TRP A 98 -2.92 6.91 17.77
CA TRP A 98 -4.08 6.58 16.96
C TRP A 98 -5.34 7.17 17.59
N VAL A 99 -6.16 7.85 16.79
CA VAL A 99 -7.54 8.13 17.17
C VAL A 99 -8.37 6.98 16.62
N PRO A 100 -8.94 6.11 17.47
CA PRO A 100 -9.90 5.10 17.01
C PRO A 100 -11.07 5.85 16.37
N LYS A 101 -11.25 5.67 15.07
CA LYS A 101 -12.47 6.12 14.39
C LYS A 101 -13.36 4.90 14.19
N ALA A 102 -14.66 5.11 14.30
CA ALA A 102 -15.64 4.06 14.07
C ALA A 102 -15.42 3.46 12.68
N THR A 103 -15.30 2.13 12.61
CA THR A 103 -15.22 1.38 11.37
C THR A 103 -16.46 1.65 10.54
N SER A 104 -16.30 2.32 9.40
CA SER A 104 -17.28 2.20 8.32
C SER A 104 -17.34 0.73 7.91
N GLY A 105 -18.55 0.21 7.67
CA GLY A 105 -18.72 -1.19 7.27
C GLY A 105 -17.81 -1.54 6.09
N ILE A 106 -17.22 -2.73 6.11
CA ILE A 106 -16.46 -3.23 4.96
C ILE A 106 -17.46 -3.43 3.82
N ASP A 107 -17.15 -2.84 2.68
CA ASP A 107 -17.95 -2.96 1.47
C ASP A 107 -17.99 -4.42 0.98
N ASP A 108 -19.16 -4.87 0.52
CA ASP A 108 -19.40 -6.27 0.13
C ASP A 108 -18.48 -6.70 -1.02
N GLU A 109 -18.18 -5.80 -1.97
CA GLU A 109 -17.27 -6.04 -3.10
C GLU A 109 -15.84 -6.27 -2.62
N THR A 110 -15.40 -5.50 -1.61
CA THR A 110 -14.12 -5.72 -0.92
C THR A 110 -14.06 -7.10 -0.27
N VAL A 111 -15.14 -7.54 0.37
CA VAL A 111 -15.22 -8.88 0.97
C VAL A 111 -15.11 -9.97 -0.09
N MET A 112 -15.82 -9.85 -1.20
CA MET A 112 -15.79 -10.83 -2.30
C MET A 112 -14.38 -10.98 -2.88
N VAL A 113 -13.70 -9.88 -3.20
CA VAL A 113 -12.33 -9.94 -3.74
C VAL A 113 -11.35 -10.52 -2.72
N ARG A 114 -11.48 -10.15 -1.44
CA ARG A 114 -10.66 -10.71 -0.36
C ARG A 114 -10.84 -12.23 -0.27
N ASP A 115 -12.07 -12.70 -0.30
CA ASP A 115 -12.38 -14.11 -0.13
C ASP A 115 -11.91 -14.93 -1.36
N LEU A 116 -12.02 -14.36 -2.58
CA LEU A 116 -11.38 -14.91 -3.78
C LEU A 116 -9.86 -15.06 -3.60
N LEU A 117 -9.17 -14.01 -3.14
CA LEU A 117 -7.72 -14.04 -2.91
C LEU A 117 -7.34 -15.08 -1.85
N LEU A 118 -8.09 -15.14 -0.74
CA LEU A 118 -7.85 -16.12 0.33
C LEU A 118 -8.04 -17.56 -0.14
N ALA A 119 -9.06 -17.82 -0.97
CA ALA A 119 -9.29 -19.14 -1.55
C ALA A 119 -8.14 -19.60 -2.46
N GLN A 120 -7.42 -18.66 -3.06
CA GLN A 120 -6.31 -18.92 -3.99
C GLN A 120 -4.92 -18.69 -3.36
N ARG A 121 -4.85 -18.55 -2.03
CA ARG A 121 -3.62 -18.24 -1.30
C ARG A 121 -2.60 -19.38 -1.38
N SER A 122 -1.36 -19.04 -1.69
CA SER A 122 -0.21 -19.96 -1.81
C SER A 122 0.74 -19.95 -0.62
N THR A 123 0.76 -18.86 0.15
CA THR A 123 1.69 -18.68 1.28
C THR A 123 1.07 -19.12 2.60
N VAL A 124 1.91 -19.70 3.46
CA VAL A 124 1.57 -20.06 4.85
C VAL A 124 1.78 -18.84 5.76
N GLY A 125 1.07 -18.79 6.89
CA GLY A 125 1.18 -17.71 7.86
C GLY A 125 0.22 -16.54 7.58
N GLU A 126 0.49 -15.41 8.24
CA GLU A 126 -0.40 -14.24 8.23
C GLU A 126 -0.15 -13.31 7.05
N VAL A 127 1.05 -13.28 6.46
CA VAL A 127 1.41 -12.35 5.37
C VAL A 127 0.45 -12.43 4.19
N GLY A 128 0.13 -13.64 3.72
CA GLY A 128 -0.82 -13.82 2.62
C GLY A 128 -2.26 -13.42 3.00
N ARG A 129 -2.64 -13.46 4.28
CA ARG A 129 -3.96 -12.99 4.73
C ARG A 129 -4.02 -11.47 4.78
N TRP A 130 -3.00 -10.84 5.35
CA TRP A 130 -2.87 -9.38 5.35
C TRP A 130 -2.84 -8.85 3.92
N LEU A 131 -2.03 -9.45 3.04
CA LEU A 131 -1.98 -9.06 1.63
C LEU A 131 -3.31 -9.28 0.91
N ALA A 132 -4.08 -10.33 1.23
CA ALA A 132 -5.41 -10.52 0.62
C ALA A 132 -6.36 -9.37 0.98
N ALA A 133 -6.40 -9.00 2.27
CA ALA A 133 -7.23 -7.89 2.75
C ALA A 133 -6.76 -6.54 2.17
N MET A 134 -5.45 -6.32 2.14
CA MET A 134 -4.85 -5.11 1.58
C MET A 134 -5.10 -4.98 0.09
N VAL A 135 -4.82 -6.01 -0.71
CA VAL A 135 -5.07 -6.01 -2.16
C VAL A 135 -6.55 -5.81 -2.47
N ALA A 136 -7.45 -6.49 -1.75
CA ALA A 136 -8.88 -6.31 -1.93
C ALA A 136 -9.33 -4.88 -1.66
N ARG A 137 -8.87 -4.26 -0.56
CA ARG A 137 -9.23 -2.87 -0.25
C ARG A 137 -8.71 -1.90 -1.30
N ARG A 138 -7.45 -2.05 -1.73
CA ARG A 138 -6.84 -1.20 -2.77
C ARG A 138 -7.43 -1.44 -4.15
N ALA A 139 -8.04 -2.60 -4.39
CA ALA A 139 -8.73 -2.87 -5.65
C ALA A 139 -9.95 -1.95 -5.88
N MET A 140 -10.54 -1.41 -4.81
CA MET A 140 -11.68 -0.48 -4.89
C MET A 140 -11.30 0.97 -5.17
N GLU A 141 -10.01 1.31 -5.09
CA GLU A 141 -9.52 2.65 -5.41
C GLU A 141 -9.58 2.90 -6.95
N PRO A 142 -9.53 4.15 -7.43
CA PRO A 142 -9.89 4.45 -8.82
C PRO A 142 -8.80 4.16 -9.87
N ASN A 143 -7.53 4.02 -9.50
CA ASN A 143 -6.42 3.95 -10.46
C ASN A 143 -6.10 2.50 -10.88
N HIS A 144 -4.97 2.25 -11.53
CA HIS A 144 -4.51 0.88 -11.71
C HIS A 144 -4.12 0.28 -10.36
N LEU A 145 -4.34 -1.04 -10.20
CA LEU A 145 -4.12 -1.69 -8.89
C LEU A 145 -2.70 -1.50 -8.37
N TRP A 146 -1.69 -1.53 -9.25
CA TRP A 146 -0.29 -1.37 -8.82
C TRP A 146 -0.01 0.07 -8.34
N GLU A 147 -0.64 1.08 -8.93
CA GLU A 147 -0.56 2.49 -8.50
C GLU A 147 -1.25 2.67 -7.15
N ASP A 148 -2.44 2.09 -6.99
CA ASP A 148 -3.20 2.16 -5.74
C ASP A 148 -2.51 1.41 -4.60
N LEU A 149 -1.78 0.33 -4.89
CA LEU A 149 -0.92 -0.36 -3.92
C LEU A 149 0.38 0.41 -3.59
N GLY A 150 0.68 1.49 -4.32
CA GLY A 150 1.91 2.25 -4.18
C GLY A 150 3.14 1.53 -4.76
N LEU A 151 2.99 0.48 -5.56
CA LEU A 151 4.11 -0.25 -6.15
C LEU A 151 4.80 0.59 -7.22
N ARG A 152 6.06 0.29 -7.54
CA ARG A 152 6.84 1.04 -8.52
C ARG A 152 6.34 0.81 -9.94
N GLU A 153 5.92 -0.41 -10.23
CA GLU A 153 5.52 -0.83 -11.56
C GLU A 153 4.60 -2.06 -11.52
N ARG A 154 3.96 -2.35 -12.65
CA ARG A 154 3.09 -3.52 -12.83
C ARG A 154 3.80 -4.86 -12.58
N ALA A 155 5.10 -4.95 -12.87
CA ALA A 155 5.85 -6.18 -12.68
C ALA A 155 5.89 -6.62 -11.20
N GLU A 156 5.97 -5.66 -10.27
CA GLU A 156 5.91 -5.93 -8.83
C GLU A 156 4.55 -6.48 -8.43
N LEU A 157 3.45 -5.91 -8.94
CA LEU A 157 2.11 -6.47 -8.69
C LEU A 157 2.00 -7.91 -9.21
N SER A 158 2.55 -8.17 -10.39
CA SER A 158 2.53 -9.51 -10.97
C SER A 158 3.32 -10.50 -10.10
N ARG A 159 4.49 -10.09 -9.60
CA ARG A 159 5.28 -10.89 -8.65
C ARG A 159 4.53 -11.13 -7.33
N LEU A 160 3.94 -10.09 -6.75
CA LEU A 160 3.09 -10.17 -5.55
C LEU A 160 2.01 -11.24 -5.71
N LEU A 161 1.26 -11.18 -6.81
CA LEU A 161 0.17 -12.12 -7.06
C LEU A 161 0.69 -13.52 -7.38
N MET A 162 1.78 -13.67 -8.14
CA MET A 162 2.40 -14.98 -8.39
C MET A 162 2.92 -15.64 -7.12
N ARG A 163 3.46 -14.86 -6.17
CA ARG A 163 4.03 -15.38 -4.93
C ARG A 163 2.95 -15.77 -3.91
N HIS A 164 1.99 -14.89 -3.67
CA HIS A 164 1.01 -15.10 -2.61
C HIS A 164 -0.30 -15.73 -3.07
N PHE A 165 -0.61 -15.66 -4.37
CA PHE A 165 -1.89 -16.09 -4.95
C PHE A 165 -1.69 -16.84 -6.29
N ALA A 166 -0.68 -17.71 -6.35
CA ALA A 166 -0.19 -18.35 -7.58
C ALA A 166 -1.29 -19.05 -8.41
N PRO A 167 -2.22 -19.85 -7.82
CA PRO A 167 -3.32 -20.45 -8.57
C PRO A 167 -4.18 -19.43 -9.33
N LEU A 168 -4.45 -18.28 -8.73
CA LEU A 168 -5.19 -17.19 -9.38
C LEU A 168 -4.34 -16.52 -10.45
N ALA A 169 -3.08 -16.20 -10.12
CA ALA A 169 -2.19 -15.48 -11.03
C ALA A 169 -1.89 -16.29 -12.30
N ALA A 170 -1.71 -17.60 -12.19
CA ALA A 170 -1.44 -18.50 -13.32
C ALA A 170 -2.58 -18.54 -14.35
N ARG A 171 -3.81 -18.15 -13.96
CA ARG A 171 -4.96 -18.09 -14.86
C ARG A 171 -4.99 -16.79 -15.70
N ASN A 172 -4.31 -15.73 -15.28
CA ASN A 172 -4.25 -14.46 -16.02
C ASN A 172 -3.20 -14.48 -17.15
N THR A 173 -3.33 -15.45 -18.06
CA THR A 173 -2.32 -15.74 -19.11
C THR A 173 -2.20 -14.67 -20.19
N ARG A 174 -3.24 -13.87 -20.40
CA ARG A 174 -3.28 -12.81 -21.43
C ARG A 174 -2.98 -11.42 -20.87
N ASN A 175 -2.45 -11.35 -19.65
CA ASN A 175 -2.09 -10.10 -18.98
C ASN A 175 -3.27 -9.11 -18.90
N MET A 176 -4.47 -9.62 -18.55
CA MET A 176 -5.64 -8.77 -18.30
C MET A 176 -5.36 -7.85 -17.10
N ARG A 177 -5.92 -6.65 -17.11
CA ARG A 177 -5.88 -5.73 -15.96
C ARG A 177 -6.42 -6.43 -14.71
N TRP A 178 -5.66 -6.39 -13.61
CA TRP A 178 -5.91 -7.27 -12.46
C TRP A 178 -7.28 -7.06 -11.81
N LYS A 179 -7.75 -5.80 -11.69
CA LYS A 179 -9.09 -5.53 -11.16
C LYS A 179 -10.17 -6.21 -12.01
N ARG A 180 -10.12 -6.03 -13.34
CA ARG A 180 -11.05 -6.68 -14.29
C ARG A 180 -10.94 -8.20 -14.24
N PHE A 181 -9.73 -8.73 -14.06
CA PHE A 181 -9.51 -10.16 -13.91
C PHE A 181 -10.17 -10.71 -12.63
N PHE A 182 -10.09 -10.01 -11.49
CA PHE A 182 -10.79 -10.41 -10.26
C PHE A 182 -12.30 -10.46 -10.45
N TYR A 183 -12.91 -9.47 -11.11
CA TYR A 183 -14.35 -9.50 -11.40
C TYR A 183 -14.76 -10.64 -12.32
N ARG A 184 -13.98 -10.87 -13.39
CA ARG A 184 -14.21 -12.04 -14.25
C ARG A 184 -14.22 -13.32 -13.42
N MET A 185 -13.25 -13.44 -12.52
CA MET A 185 -13.09 -14.60 -11.66
C MET A 185 -14.26 -14.80 -10.69
N LEU A 186 -14.72 -13.73 -10.05
CA LEU A 186 -15.92 -13.76 -9.22
C LEU A 186 -17.17 -14.18 -10.04
N CYS A 187 -17.35 -13.62 -11.23
CA CYS A 187 -18.47 -14.02 -12.10
C CYS A 187 -18.39 -15.50 -12.50
N GLU A 188 -17.20 -15.99 -12.87
CA GLU A 188 -16.99 -17.39 -13.26
C GLU A 188 -17.28 -18.37 -12.11
N ASP A 189 -16.85 -18.05 -10.88
CA ASP A 189 -17.09 -18.88 -9.70
C ASP A 189 -18.59 -18.95 -9.34
N ASP A 190 -19.35 -17.90 -9.61
CA ASP A 190 -20.82 -17.85 -9.46
C ASP A 190 -21.58 -18.46 -10.67
N GLY A 191 -20.87 -19.01 -11.66
CA GLY A 191 -21.44 -19.61 -12.86
C GLY A 191 -21.96 -18.60 -13.90
N PHE A 192 -21.64 -17.32 -13.72
CA PHE A 192 -21.95 -16.26 -14.67
C PHE A 192 -20.82 -16.04 -15.68
N VAL A 193 -21.18 -15.46 -16.83
CA VAL A 193 -20.22 -15.08 -17.86
C VAL A 193 -20.14 -13.56 -17.91
N MET A 194 -18.95 -13.01 -17.59
CA MET A 194 -18.74 -11.55 -17.58
C MET A 194 -18.86 -10.91 -18.97
N CYS A 195 -18.47 -11.63 -20.03
CA CYS A 195 -18.44 -11.11 -21.40
C CYS A 195 -19.09 -12.12 -22.37
N THR A 196 -20.08 -11.66 -23.14
CA THR A 196 -20.82 -12.48 -24.09
C THR A 196 -20.10 -12.66 -25.45
N THR A 197 -19.05 -11.87 -25.72
CA THR A 197 -18.28 -11.97 -26.96
C THR A 197 -17.37 -13.21 -26.93
N PRO A 198 -17.47 -14.12 -27.92
CA PRO A 198 -16.68 -15.36 -27.93
C PRO A 198 -15.18 -15.13 -28.16
N VAL A 199 -14.80 -13.98 -28.72
CA VAL A 199 -13.41 -13.59 -28.99
C VAL A 199 -13.14 -12.21 -28.36
N CYS A 200 -12.25 -12.15 -27.36
CA CYS A 200 -12.00 -10.91 -26.62
C CYS A 200 -11.56 -9.75 -27.53
N THR A 201 -10.74 -10.00 -28.56
CA THR A 201 -10.25 -8.96 -29.48
C THR A 201 -11.33 -8.33 -30.36
N GLN A 202 -12.55 -8.88 -30.36
CA GLN A 202 -13.71 -8.33 -31.06
C GLN A 202 -14.70 -7.68 -30.09
N CYS A 203 -14.37 -7.61 -28.80
CA CYS A 203 -15.16 -6.92 -27.80
C CYS A 203 -14.85 -5.42 -27.85
N ASN A 204 -15.89 -4.58 -27.84
CA ASN A 204 -15.72 -3.12 -27.80
C ASN A 204 -14.99 -2.64 -26.54
N ASP A 205 -15.04 -3.43 -25.45
CA ASP A 205 -14.38 -3.15 -24.18
C ASP A 205 -13.00 -3.83 -24.07
N PHE A 206 -12.42 -4.29 -25.19
CA PHE A 206 -11.13 -4.97 -25.19
C PHE A 206 -10.04 -4.13 -24.51
N ASP A 207 -9.95 -2.84 -24.87
CA ASP A 207 -8.94 -1.93 -24.30
C ASP A 207 -9.14 -1.68 -22.80
N LEU A 208 -10.38 -1.76 -22.30
CA LEU A 208 -10.65 -1.67 -20.86
C LEU A 208 -10.14 -2.91 -20.10
N CYS A 209 -10.01 -4.05 -20.79
CA CYS A 209 -9.58 -5.31 -20.21
C CYS A 209 -8.09 -5.59 -20.41
N PHE A 210 -7.52 -5.19 -21.56
CA PHE A 210 -6.18 -5.56 -22.02
C PHE A 210 -5.33 -4.37 -22.46
N GLY A 211 -5.86 -3.15 -22.43
CA GLY A 211 -5.11 -1.95 -22.79
C GLY A 211 -3.94 -1.71 -21.84
N GLU A 212 -2.91 -1.01 -22.33
CA GLU A 212 -1.72 -0.69 -21.56
C GLU A 212 -2.08 0.01 -20.24
N GLU A 213 -1.32 -0.32 -19.19
CA GLU A 213 -1.40 0.30 -17.86
C GLU A 213 -0.11 1.12 -17.63
N GLY A 214 0.25 1.93 -18.63
CA GLY A 214 1.33 2.91 -18.49
C GLY A 214 0.93 3.97 -17.46
N GLY A 215 1.87 4.37 -16.63
CA GLY A 215 1.64 5.31 -15.53
C GLY A 215 2.87 5.41 -14.63
N GLU A 216 2.79 6.28 -13.63
CA GLU A 216 3.82 6.41 -12.62
C GLU A 216 3.19 6.18 -11.24
N SER A 217 3.87 5.42 -10.37
CA SER A 217 3.40 5.16 -9.00
C SER A 217 3.02 6.45 -8.27
N ARG A 218 1.98 6.41 -7.42
CA ARG A 218 1.56 7.56 -6.58
C ARG A 218 2.73 8.12 -5.77
N MET A 219 3.61 7.26 -5.26
CA MET A 219 4.82 7.69 -4.53
C MET A 219 5.84 8.37 -5.45
N ALA A 220 6.01 7.87 -6.68
CA ALA A 220 6.90 8.48 -7.66
C ALA A 220 6.38 9.85 -8.14
N GLU A 221 5.07 9.95 -8.40
CA GLU A 221 4.41 11.20 -8.78
C GLU A 221 4.62 12.29 -7.74
N ARG A 222 4.29 12.02 -6.48
CA ARG A 222 4.51 12.96 -5.36
C ARG A 222 5.96 13.39 -5.21
N ARG A 223 6.91 12.47 -5.41
CA ARG A 223 8.34 12.79 -5.40
C ARG A 223 8.72 13.75 -6.53
N ARG A 224 8.21 13.54 -7.75
CA ARG A 224 8.48 14.43 -8.90
C ARG A 224 7.86 15.81 -8.72
N GLU A 225 6.62 15.88 -8.24
CA GLU A 225 5.95 17.17 -7.93
C GLU A 225 6.81 18.03 -6.98
N PHE A 226 7.42 17.41 -5.99
CA PHE A 226 8.34 18.09 -5.08
C PHE A 226 9.65 18.54 -5.70
N LEU A 227 10.32 17.66 -6.45
CA LEU A 227 11.57 18.03 -7.12
C LEU A 227 11.35 19.21 -8.09
N ARG A 228 10.13 19.37 -8.62
CA ARG A 228 9.72 20.54 -9.41
C ARG A 228 9.42 21.77 -8.53
N GLY A 229 8.69 21.61 -7.43
CA GLY A 229 8.33 22.70 -6.51
C GLY A 229 9.51 23.28 -5.70
N GLY A 230 10.58 22.53 -5.49
CA GLY A 230 11.80 23.00 -4.81
C GLY A 230 12.68 23.94 -5.66
N GLY A 231 12.41 24.08 -6.96
CA GLY A 231 13.17 24.95 -7.87
C GLY A 231 12.80 26.44 -7.81
N ASP A 232 11.55 26.76 -7.42
CA ASP A 232 11.04 28.14 -7.47
C ASP A 232 11.42 29.00 -6.24
N HIS A 233 12.06 28.42 -5.23
CA HIS A 233 12.53 29.13 -4.04
C HIS A 233 14.02 29.49 -4.05
N ALA A 234 14.76 29.24 -5.14
CA ALA A 234 16.21 29.42 -5.20
C ALA A 234 16.70 30.70 -5.93
N ASP A 235 15.82 31.60 -6.41
CA ASP A 235 16.26 32.82 -7.14
C ASP A 235 15.53 34.11 -6.72
N ALA A 236 15.50 34.40 -5.43
CA ALA A 236 15.13 35.72 -4.91
C ALA A 236 16.15 36.19 -3.86
N GLY A 237 17.42 36.20 -4.24
CA GLY A 237 18.53 36.52 -3.33
C GLY A 237 19.73 37.12 -4.04
N GLY A 238 19.55 38.16 -4.86
CA GLY A 238 20.69 38.86 -5.42
C GLY A 238 20.39 39.97 -6.42
N LYS A 239 20.20 41.20 -5.92
CA LYS A 239 20.86 42.40 -6.47
C LYS A 239 20.75 43.57 -5.49
N SER A 240 21.91 43.93 -4.93
CA SER A 240 22.21 45.20 -4.26
C SER A 240 21.96 46.41 -5.17
N VAL A 241 21.49 47.54 -4.61
CA VAL A 241 22.26 48.76 -4.26
C VAL A 241 21.43 49.54 -3.24
#